data_AF-A0A545BM39-F1
#
_entry.id   AF-A0A545BM39-F1
#
_cell.length_a   1.000
_cell.length_b   1.000
_cell.length_c   1.000
_cell.angle_alpha   90.00
_cell.angle_beta   90.00
_cell.angle_gamma   90.00
#
_symmetry.space_group_name_H-M   'P 1'
#
loop_
_entity.id
_entity.type
_entity.pdbx_description
1 polymer ?
#
loop_
_entity_poly.entity_id
_entity_poly.type
_entity_poly.pdbx_seq_one_letter_code
_entity_poly.pdbx_strand_id
1 'polypeptide(L)'
;MTRRLAALSAAPLLLLLVGCGAVEEAATNAASDAASKVATAAADEVTKQVCAVVQDDLVSVQDKQLLVGLVSAAEAAGVPAEITTPLNQIAEAGDEVPAESVQALKDACAP
;
A
#
# COMPACT_ATOMS: atom_id res chain seq x y z
N MET A 1 15.51 -32.34 -55.58
CA MET A 1 14.62 -33.31 -54.89
C MET A 1 14.85 -33.20 -53.38
N THR A 2 13.83 -33.62 -52.62
CA THR A 2 13.64 -33.59 -51.15
C THR A 2 13.37 -32.23 -50.51
N ARG A 3 12.31 -32.03 -49.73
CA ARG A 3 10.91 -32.52 -49.74
C ARG A 3 10.23 -31.56 -48.77
N ARG A 4 9.07 -31.03 -49.17
CA ARG A 4 8.22 -30.16 -48.35
C ARG A 4 7.92 -30.82 -47.01
N LEU A 5 8.12 -30.11 -45.90
CA LEU A 5 7.36 -30.28 -44.68
C LEU A 5 7.04 -28.89 -44.13
N ALA A 6 6.02 -28.31 -44.74
CA ALA A 6 5.15 -27.37 -44.06
C ALA A 6 4.39 -28.17 -42.99
N ALA A 7 4.69 -27.88 -41.73
CA ALA A 7 3.85 -28.21 -40.58
C ALA A 7 4.00 -27.03 -39.61
N LEU A 8 3.20 -25.98 -39.78
CA LEU A 8 2.01 -25.80 -38.94
C LEU A 8 2.32 -26.07 -37.47
N SER A 9 3.02 -25.13 -36.85
CA SER A 9 2.96 -24.91 -35.41
C SER A 9 2.54 -23.46 -35.20
N ALA A 10 1.30 -23.17 -35.59
CA ALA A 10 0.58 -22.02 -35.07
C ALA A 10 0.43 -22.26 -33.56
N ALA A 11 1.40 -21.79 -32.77
CA ALA A 11 1.20 -21.63 -31.34
C ALA A 11 0.06 -20.61 -31.19
N PRO A 12 -1.11 -21.02 -30.67
CA PRO A 12 -2.23 -20.10 -30.61
C PRO A 12 -1.90 -19.05 -29.55
N LEU A 13 -1.76 -17.80 -30.01
CA LEU A 13 -1.85 -16.56 -29.23
C LEU A 13 -3.25 -16.39 -28.59
N LEU A 14 -3.88 -17.48 -28.13
CA LEU A 14 -5.24 -17.51 -27.57
C LEU A 14 -5.28 -17.59 -26.04
N LEU A 15 -4.15 -17.37 -25.34
CA LEU A 15 -4.15 -17.27 -23.87
C LEU A 15 -4.36 -15.84 -23.34
N LEU A 16 -4.64 -14.85 -24.20
CA LEU A 16 -4.91 -13.46 -23.78
C LEU A 16 -6.41 -13.11 -23.70
N LEU A 17 -7.30 -14.10 -23.78
CA LEU A 17 -8.76 -13.94 -23.72
C LEU A 17 -9.44 -14.86 -22.69
N VAL A 18 -8.69 -15.42 -21.73
CA VAL A 18 -9.32 -15.99 -20.52
C VAL A 18 -9.79 -14.82 -19.66
N GLY A 19 -11.10 -14.59 -19.72
CA GLY A 19 -11.81 -13.69 -18.85
C GLY A 19 -11.64 -14.07 -17.37
N CYS A 20 -11.95 -13.08 -16.54
CA CYS A 20 -11.96 -13.12 -15.08
C CYS A 20 -13.02 -14.12 -14.55
N GLY A 21 -12.80 -15.42 -14.69
CA GLY A 21 -13.73 -16.44 -14.21
C GLY A 21 -13.29 -17.86 -14.52
N ALA A 22 -12.35 -18.38 -13.71
CA ALA A 22 -12.18 -19.81 -13.38
C ALA A 22 -10.83 -20.07 -12.68
N VAL A 23 -10.62 -19.50 -11.48
CA VAL A 23 -9.63 -20.01 -10.49
C VAL A 23 -10.16 -19.77 -9.07
N GLU A 24 -11.43 -20.04 -8.80
CA GLU A 24 -12.10 -19.57 -7.57
C GLU A 24 -11.86 -20.44 -6.32
N GLU A 25 -11.33 -21.66 -6.42
CA GLU A 25 -11.29 -22.58 -5.25
C GLU A 25 -9.96 -23.27 -4.91
N ALA A 26 -8.86 -22.97 -5.59
CA ALA A 26 -7.53 -23.46 -5.18
C ALA A 26 -6.46 -22.36 -5.01
N ALA A 27 -6.77 -21.11 -5.38
CA ALA A 27 -5.85 -19.98 -5.29
C ALA A 27 -6.08 -19.09 -4.05
N THR A 28 -7.20 -19.25 -3.33
CA THR A 28 -7.65 -18.28 -2.32
C THR A 28 -6.76 -18.21 -1.08
N ASN A 29 -6.14 -19.32 -0.65
CA ASN A 29 -5.23 -19.31 0.51
C ASN A 29 -3.81 -18.85 0.16
N ALA A 30 -3.25 -19.26 -0.99
CA ALA A 30 -1.92 -18.80 -1.40
C ALA A 30 -1.91 -17.35 -1.91
N ALA A 31 -3.00 -16.89 -2.53
CA ALA A 31 -3.19 -15.49 -2.89
C ALA A 31 -3.45 -14.61 -1.66
N SER A 32 -4.17 -15.10 -0.62
CA SER A 32 -4.36 -14.33 0.61
C SER A 32 -3.06 -14.12 1.38
N ASP A 33 -2.18 -15.12 1.48
CA ASP A 33 -0.86 -14.96 2.10
C ASP A 33 0.05 -14.02 1.28
N ALA A 34 0.07 -14.15 -0.05
CA ALA A 34 0.86 -13.27 -0.91
C ALA A 34 0.31 -11.83 -0.94
N ALA A 35 -1.01 -11.66 -1.02
CA ALA A 35 -1.66 -10.36 -0.97
C ALA A 35 -1.52 -9.71 0.40
N SER A 36 -1.64 -10.48 1.49
CA SER A 36 -1.40 -9.97 2.85
C SER A 36 0.05 -9.57 3.05
N LYS A 37 1.03 -10.33 2.53
CA LYS A 37 2.45 -9.93 2.60
C LYS A 37 2.76 -8.68 1.77
N VAL A 38 2.15 -8.53 0.60
CA VAL A 38 2.29 -7.31 -0.21
C VAL A 38 1.61 -6.12 0.46
N ALA A 39 0.43 -6.32 1.05
CA ALA A 39 -0.27 -5.29 1.82
C ALA A 39 0.52 -4.87 3.07
N THR A 40 1.07 -5.82 3.84
CA THR A 40 1.94 -5.53 4.99
C THR A 40 3.21 -4.81 4.56
N ALA A 41 3.85 -5.21 3.47
CA ALA A 41 5.04 -4.52 2.96
C ALA A 41 4.74 -3.08 2.49
N ALA A 42 3.56 -2.86 1.89
CA ALA A 42 3.09 -1.52 1.54
C ALA A 42 2.77 -0.69 2.79
N ALA A 43 2.11 -1.28 3.79
CA ALA A 43 1.83 -0.64 5.08
C ALA A 43 3.13 -0.26 5.81
N ASP A 44 4.13 -1.13 5.82
CA ASP A 44 5.44 -0.87 6.43
C ASP A 44 6.16 0.29 5.74
N GLU A 45 6.11 0.36 4.41
CA GLU A 45 6.76 1.44 3.66
C GLU A 45 6.04 2.78 3.84
N VAL A 46 4.71 2.78 3.87
CA VAL A 46 3.93 3.99 4.19
C VAL A 46 4.20 4.42 5.64
N THR A 47 4.26 3.47 6.58
CA THR A 47 4.58 3.73 7.99
C THR A 47 5.96 4.35 8.12
N LYS A 48 6.99 3.84 7.43
CA LYS A 48 8.33 4.47 7.43
C LYS A 48 8.30 5.90 6.93
N GLN A 49 7.58 6.19 5.85
CA GLN A 49 7.48 7.55 5.32
C GLN A 49 6.80 8.49 6.32
N VAL A 50 5.68 8.07 6.91
CA VAL A 50 5.00 8.83 7.97
C VAL A 50 5.94 9.07 9.15
N CYS A 51 6.59 8.01 9.66
CA CYS A 51 7.44 8.09 10.83
C CYS A 51 8.75 8.85 10.59
N ALA A 52 9.26 8.90 9.36
CA ALA A 52 10.41 9.74 9.01
C ALA A 52 10.05 11.23 9.12
N VAL A 53 8.91 11.63 8.54
CA VAL A 53 8.41 13.02 8.57
C VAL A 53 8.10 13.46 10.01
N VAL A 54 7.55 12.55 10.82
CA VAL A 54 7.19 12.81 12.22
C VAL A 54 8.41 12.97 13.13
N GLN A 55 9.47 12.21 12.88
CA GLN A 55 10.71 12.29 13.65
C GLN A 55 11.58 13.51 13.30
N ASP A 56 11.44 14.07 12.10
CA ASP A 56 12.12 15.30 11.67
C ASP A 56 11.46 16.60 12.23
N ASP A 57 10.56 16.44 13.20
CA ASP A 57 9.73 17.48 13.82
C ASP A 57 8.70 18.12 12.86
N LEU A 58 7.40 17.91 13.12
CA LEU A 58 6.26 18.37 12.32
C LEU A 58 5.98 19.89 12.41
N VAL A 59 7.02 20.69 12.22
CA VAL A 59 6.95 22.15 12.40
C VAL A 59 6.63 22.90 11.11
N SER A 60 6.91 22.33 9.93
CA SER A 60 6.62 23.01 8.67
C SER A 60 5.19 22.76 8.17
N VAL A 61 4.64 23.74 7.46
CA VAL A 61 3.33 23.62 6.78
C VAL A 61 3.39 22.53 5.71
N GLN A 62 4.54 22.36 5.05
CA GLN A 62 4.72 21.32 4.04
C GLN A 62 4.61 19.91 4.63
N ASP A 63 5.21 19.66 5.80
CA ASP A 63 5.18 18.34 6.44
C ASP A 63 3.76 17.96 6.88
N LYS A 64 3.02 18.93 7.42
CA LYS A 64 1.61 18.75 7.78
C LYS A 64 0.74 18.39 6.56
N GLN A 65 0.92 19.10 5.45
CA GLN A 65 0.19 18.82 4.21
C GLN A 65 0.58 17.46 3.61
N LEU A 66 1.84 17.06 3.76
CA LEU A 66 2.30 15.74 3.33
C LEU A 66 1.63 14.63 4.16
N LEU A 67 1.52 14.80 5.48
CA LEU A 67 0.79 13.87 6.36
C LEU A 67 -0.70 13.81 6.04
N VAL A 68 -1.36 14.95 5.80
CA VAL A 68 -2.76 15.00 5.35
C VAL A 68 -2.97 14.18 4.08
N GLY A 69 -2.07 14.33 3.10
CA GLY A 69 -2.11 13.56 1.84
C GLY A 69 -1.84 12.06 2.02
N LEU A 70 -1.16 11.67 3.11
CA LEU A 70 -0.83 10.29 3.42
C LEU A 70 -1.92 9.54 4.19
N VAL A 71 -2.89 10.22 4.83
CA VAL A 71 -3.97 9.56 5.61
C VAL A 71 -4.68 8.51 4.76
N SER A 72 -5.20 8.90 3.60
CA SER A 72 -5.95 8.00 2.73
C SER A 72 -5.08 6.87 2.16
N ALA A 73 -3.78 7.13 1.95
CA ALA A 73 -2.84 6.10 1.51
C ALA A 73 -2.52 5.10 2.63
N ALA A 74 -2.37 5.56 3.87
CA ALA A 74 -2.14 4.73 5.05
C ALA A 74 -3.35 3.85 5.37
N GLU A 75 -4.56 4.40 5.31
CA GLU A 75 -5.80 3.64 5.48
C GLU A 75 -5.96 2.58 4.38
N ALA A 76 -5.73 2.96 3.11
CA ALA A 76 -5.81 2.03 1.99
C ALA A 76 -4.73 0.94 2.04
N ALA A 77 -3.56 1.24 2.58
CA ALA A 77 -2.47 0.28 2.78
C ALA A 77 -2.70 -0.65 3.98
N GLY A 78 -3.71 -0.38 4.83
CA GLY A 78 -3.98 -1.19 6.02
C GLY A 78 -3.02 -0.90 7.17
N VAL A 79 -2.46 0.31 7.24
CA VAL A 79 -1.64 0.76 8.37
C VAL A 79 -2.48 0.68 9.66
N PRO A 80 -1.89 0.22 10.79
CA PRO A 80 -2.62 0.05 12.04
C PRO A 80 -3.23 1.35 12.56
N ALA A 81 -4.36 1.20 13.27
CA ALA A 81 -5.12 2.30 13.87
C ALA A 81 -4.30 3.17 14.84
N GLU A 82 -3.24 2.60 15.40
CA GLU A 82 -2.28 3.25 16.30
C GLU A 82 -1.55 4.41 15.62
N ILE A 83 -1.31 4.28 14.31
CA ILE A 83 -0.69 5.30 13.46
C ILE A 83 -1.79 6.13 12.77
N THR A 84 -2.81 5.48 12.18
CA THR A 84 -3.81 6.20 11.36
C THR A 84 -4.73 7.09 12.18
N THR A 85 -5.05 6.74 13.43
CA THR A 85 -5.90 7.58 14.30
C THR A 85 -5.25 8.93 14.61
N PRO A 86 -4.02 9.01 15.17
CA PRO A 86 -3.38 10.30 15.39
C PRO A 86 -3.05 11.01 14.08
N LEU A 87 -2.74 10.28 13.00
CA LEU A 87 -2.54 10.87 11.67
C LEU A 87 -3.82 11.56 11.15
N ASN A 88 -4.99 10.97 11.37
CA ASN A 88 -6.27 11.56 10.97
C ASN A 88 -6.61 12.80 11.80
N GLN A 89 -6.36 12.76 13.12
CA GLN A 89 -6.51 13.95 13.98
C GLN A 89 -5.61 15.11 13.55
N ILE A 90 -4.37 14.83 13.12
CA ILE A 90 -3.46 15.83 12.55
C ILE A 90 -4.05 16.42 11.27
N ALA A 91 -4.64 15.57 10.42
CA ALA A 91 -5.22 16.01 9.16
C ALA A 91 -6.50 16.84 9.33
N GLU A 92 -7.37 16.47 10.27
CA GLU A 92 -8.59 17.22 10.62
C GLU A 92 -8.26 18.58 11.25
N ALA A 93 -7.18 18.66 12.02
CA ALA A 93 -6.72 19.89 12.65
C ALA A 93 -6.04 20.88 11.68
N GLY A 94 -5.58 20.40 10.52
CA GLY A 94 -4.97 21.23 9.48
C GLY A 94 -3.72 21.96 9.98
N ASP A 95 -3.79 23.29 10.07
CA ASP A 95 -2.66 24.11 10.55
C ASP A 95 -2.53 24.09 12.09
N GLU A 96 -3.64 23.90 12.80
CA GLU A 96 -3.74 23.90 14.27
C GLU A 96 -3.55 22.50 14.87
N VAL A 97 -2.54 21.78 14.37
CA VAL A 97 -2.25 20.43 14.82
C VAL A 97 -2.01 20.38 16.34
N PRO A 98 -2.80 19.62 17.10
CA PRO A 98 -2.63 19.52 18.54
C PRO A 98 -1.36 18.72 18.87
N ALA A 99 -0.58 19.22 19.82
CA ALA A 99 0.69 18.61 20.22
C ALA A 99 0.52 17.16 20.73
N GLU A 100 -0.64 16.85 21.30
CA GLU A 100 -0.99 15.50 21.77
C GLU A 100 -1.08 14.47 20.63
N SER A 101 -1.68 14.82 19.48
CA SER A 101 -1.79 13.92 18.32
C SER A 101 -0.43 13.73 17.66
N VAL A 102 0.40 14.78 17.62
CA VAL A 102 1.80 14.67 17.16
C VAL A 102 2.59 13.73 18.07
N GLN A 103 2.43 13.87 19.39
CA GLN A 103 3.14 13.02 20.34
C GLN A 103 2.65 11.57 20.26
N ALA A 104 1.35 11.33 20.16
CA ALA A 104 0.80 9.99 19.98
C ALA A 104 1.30 9.33 18.68
N LEU A 105 1.43 10.10 17.59
CA LEU A 105 2.01 9.60 16.35
C LEU A 105 3.52 9.32 16.50
N LYS A 106 4.27 10.17 17.21
CA LYS A 106 5.68 9.95 17.54
C LYS A 106 5.86 8.67 18.37
N ASP A 107 5.02 8.45 19.35
CA ASP A 107 5.05 7.27 20.22
C ASP A 107 4.73 5.99 19.46
N ALA A 108 3.74 6.02 18.55
CA ALA A 108 3.42 4.91 17.66
C ALA A 108 4.55 4.61 16.65
N CYS A 109 5.37 5.61 16.33
CA CYS A 109 6.52 5.52 15.44
C CYS A 109 7.84 5.16 16.15
N ALA A 110 7.85 5.12 17.48
CA ALA A 110 9.02 4.75 18.28
C ALA A 110 9.00 3.22 18.51
N PRO A 111 9.89 2.45 17.87
CA PRO A 111 9.91 0.98 17.97
C PRO A 111 10.29 0.47 19.38
#